data_AF-A0A1U9UY43-F1
#
_entry.id   AF-A0A1U9UY43-F1
#
_cell.length_a   1.000
_cell.length_b   1.000
_cell.length_c   1.000
_cell.angle_alpha   90.00
_cell.angle_beta   90.00
_cell.angle_gamma   90.00
#
_symmetry.space_group_name_H-M   'P 1'
#
loop_
_entity.id
_entity.type
_entity.pdbx_description
1 polymer ?
#
loop_
_entity_poly.entity_id
_entity_poly.type
_entity_poly.pdbx_seq_one_letter_code
_entity_poly.pdbx_strand_id
1 'polypeptide(L)' 'MKPANARGLPLARSDIDVLGSEVDGFEPQHYFDQQELQAARAAARRWPLLASLLGYGGTGSETGGPGGPVA' A
#
# COMPACT_ATOMS: atom_id res chain seq x y z
N MET A 1 23.20 -9.64 -2.59
CA MET A 1 23.60 -8.22 -2.47
C MET A 1 22.88 -7.63 -1.26
N LYS A 2 23.57 -6.91 -0.36
CA LYS A 2 22.92 -6.18 0.74
C LYS A 2 22.18 -4.97 0.12
N PRO A 3 20.90 -4.71 0.48
CA PRO A 3 20.20 -3.55 -0.05
C PRO A 3 20.89 -2.28 0.47
N ALA A 4 21.12 -1.33 -0.44
CA ALA A 4 21.67 -0.02 -0.15
C ALA A 4 20.58 1.03 -0.38
N ASN A 5 20.57 2.09 0.44
CA ASN A 5 19.61 3.17 0.24
C ASN A 5 19.94 3.95 -1.05
N ALA A 6 19.07 4.89 -1.43
CA ALA A 6 19.24 5.72 -2.64
C ALA A 6 20.57 6.53 -2.68
N ARG A 7 21.34 6.56 -1.58
CA ARG A 7 22.65 7.19 -1.46
C ARG A 7 23.81 6.19 -1.43
N GLY A 8 23.57 4.92 -1.73
CA GLY A 8 24.60 3.88 -1.78
C GLY A 8 25.17 3.48 -0.42
N LEU A 9 24.56 3.95 0.68
CA LEU A 9 24.96 3.54 2.03
C LEU A 9 24.35 2.16 2.33
N PRO A 10 25.07 1.27 3.03
CA PRO A 10 24.45 0.07 3.59
C PRO A 10 23.22 0.52 4.36
N LEU A 11 22.05 -0.03 4.04
CA LEU A 11 20.90 0.15 4.90
C LEU A 11 21.31 -0.42 6.26
N ALA A 12 21.52 0.46 7.24
CA ALA A 12 21.54 0.05 8.64
C ALA A 12 20.27 -0.78 8.83
N ARG A 13 20.43 -1.98 9.40
CA ARG A 13 19.32 -2.90 9.60
C ARG A 13 18.19 -2.11 10.27
N SER A 14 17.08 -1.90 9.57
CA SER A 14 15.97 -1.16 10.14
C SER A 14 15.47 -1.93 11.35
N ASP A 15 15.06 -1.20 12.39
CA ASP A 15 14.26 -1.74 13.48
C ASP A 15 13.12 -2.64 12.99
N ILE A 16 12.48 -2.30 11.88
CA ILE A 16 11.42 -3.12 11.23
C ILE A 16 11.98 -4.47 10.75
N ASP A 17 13.17 -4.48 10.13
CA ASP A 17 13.82 -5.72 9.69
C ASP A 17 14.26 -6.59 10.88
N VAL A 18 14.61 -5.95 12.00
CA VAL A 18 14.93 -6.65 13.25
C VAL A 18 13.66 -7.29 13.82
N LEU A 19 12.55 -6.54 13.88
CA LEU A 19 11.27 -7.07 14.34
C LEU A 19 10.80 -8.26 13.50
N GLY A 20 11.03 -8.24 12.19
CA GLY A 20 10.74 -9.37 11.30
C GLY A 20 11.55 -10.64 11.54
N SER A 21 12.68 -10.57 12.22
CA SER A 21 13.44 -11.77 12.61
C SER A 21 13.16 -12.23 14.04
N GLU A 22 12.62 -11.37 14.90
CA GLU A 22 12.47 -11.64 16.33
C GLU A 22 11.01 -11.91 16.75
N VAL A 23 10.03 -11.51 15.93
CA VAL A 23 8.59 -11.63 16.26
C VAL A 23 7.89 -12.53 15.25
N ASP A 24 7.43 -13.69 15.72
CA ASP A 24 6.65 -14.61 14.90
C ASP A 24 5.35 -13.95 14.38
N GLY A 25 5.12 -14.09 13.08
CA GLY A 25 3.95 -13.51 12.41
C GLY A 25 4.05 -12.00 12.12
N PHE A 26 5.18 -11.35 12.43
CA PHE A 26 5.43 -9.98 11.97
C PHE A 26 5.93 -10.01 10.51
N GLU A 27 5.26 -9.26 9.64
CA GLU A 27 5.60 -9.17 8.22
C GLU A 27 6.14 -7.76 7.88
N PRO A 28 7.47 -7.56 7.81
CA PRO A 28 8.10 -6.27 7.52
C PRO A 28 7.60 -5.60 6.24
N GLN A 29 7.23 -6.41 5.25
CA GLN A 29 6.75 -5.96 3.93
C GLN A 29 5.41 -5.22 4.02
N HIS A 30 4.61 -5.52 5.05
CA HIS A 30 3.27 -4.95 5.26
C HIS A 30 3.24 -3.87 6.36
N TYR A 31 4.40 -3.54 6.95
CA TYR A 31 4.48 -2.63 8.10
C TYR A 31 3.93 -1.23 7.80
N PHE A 32 4.12 -0.73 6.57
CA PHE A 32 3.71 0.62 6.18
C PHE A 32 2.38 0.70 5.43
N ASP A 33 1.70 -0.42 5.14
CA ASP A 33 0.50 -0.46 4.29
C ASP A 33 -0.57 0.55 4.72
N GLN A 34 -0.83 0.65 6.03
CA GLN A 34 -1.83 1.59 6.54
C GLN A 34 -1.41 3.05 6.36
N GLN A 35 -0.12 3.37 6.56
CA GLN A 35 0.39 4.73 6.39
C GLN A 35 0.39 5.13 4.91
N GLU A 36 0.79 4.21 4.03
CA GLU A 36 0.77 4.40 2.58
C GLU A 36 -0.67 4.63 2.08
N LEU A 37 -1.62 3.82 2.54
CA LEU A 37 -3.04 3.99 2.19
C LEU A 37 -3.58 5.36 2.62
N GLN A 38 -3.25 5.81 3.83
CA GLN A 38 -3.70 7.12 4.32
C GLN A 38 -3.03 8.26 3.55
N ALA A 39 -1.74 8.15 3.25
CA ALA A 39 -1.01 9.12 2.45
C ALA A 39 -1.57 9.20 1.02
N ALA A 40 -1.85 8.06 0.39
CA ALA A 40 -2.47 7.99 -0.94
C ALA A 40 -3.86 8.64 -0.96
N ARG A 41 -4.70 8.38 0.06
CA ARG A 41 -6.01 9.04 0.20
C ARG A 41 -5.90 10.55 0.40
N ALA A 42 -4.95 11.01 1.23
CA ALA A 42 -4.71 12.42 1.44
C ALA A 42 -4.21 13.13 0.17
N ALA A 43 -3.30 12.48 -0.57
CA ALA A 43 -2.82 12.95 -1.86
C ALA A 43 -3.96 13.01 -2.88
N ALA A 44 -4.79 11.98 -2.97
CA ALA A 44 -5.92 11.94 -3.88
C ALA A 44 -6.90 13.09 -3.64
N ARG A 45 -7.19 13.43 -2.38
CA ARG A 45 -8.01 14.60 -2.02
C ARG A 45 -7.37 15.93 -2.41
N ARG A 46 -6.04 16.05 -2.29
CA ARG A 46 -5.31 17.27 -2.60
C ARG A 46 -5.15 17.51 -4.10
N TRP A 47 -5.06 16.44 -4.89
CA TRP A 47 -4.84 16.49 -6.33
C TRP A 47 -5.89 15.66 -7.10
N PRO A 48 -7.16 16.11 -7.14
CA PRO A 48 -8.26 15.31 -7.67
C PRO A 48 -8.13 14.92 -9.15
N LEU A 49 -7.56 15.79 -9.99
CA LEU A 49 -7.29 15.47 -11.41
C LEU A 49 -6.28 14.32 -11.55
N LEU A 50 -5.19 14.37 -10.78
CA LEU A 50 -4.17 13.32 -10.76
C LEU A 50 -4.73 12.02 -10.18
N ALA A 51 -5.55 12.12 -9.13
CA ALA A 51 -6.26 10.99 -8.54
C ALA A 51 -7.14 10.28 -9.57
N SER A 52 -7.88 11.03 -10.38
CA SER A 52 -8.71 10.45 -11.45
C SER A 52 -7.87 9.74 -12.51
N LEU A 53 -6.76 10.34 -12.95
CA LEU A 53 -5.86 9.72 -13.94
C LEU A 53 -5.25 8.42 -13.42
N LEU A 54 -4.95 8.37 -12.12
CA LEU A 54 -4.36 7.20 -11.44
C LEU A 54 -5.40 6.19 -10.93
N GLY A 55 -6.69 6.39 -11.20
CA GLY A 55 -7.76 5.46 -10.79
C GLY A 55 -8.18 5.54 -9.31
N TYR A 56 -7.69 6.54 -8.56
CA TYR A 56 -8.12 6.81 -7.18
C TYR A 56 -9.46 7.58 -7.09
N GLY A 57 -9.96 8.08 -8.22
CA GLY A 57 -11.19 8.88 -8.29
C GLY A 57 -12.50 8.09 -8.47
N GLY A 58 -12.45 6.75 -8.51
CA GLY A 58 -13.61 5.92 -8.77
C GLY A 58 -14.48 5.70 -7.54
N THR A 59 -15.58 6.44 -7.46
CA THR A 59 -16.79 6.08 -6.70
C THR A 59 -17.23 4.67 -7.09
N GLY A 60 -17.58 3.83 -6.12
CA GLY A 60 -18.02 2.46 -6.38
C GLY A 60 -19.17 2.36 -7.39
N SER A 61 -18.94 1.63 -8.47
CA SER A 61 -19.92 0.89 -9.27
C SER A 61 -19.10 -0.14 -10.07
N GLU A 62 -18.98 -1.39 -9.63
CA GLU A 62 -19.88 -2.53 -9.90
C GLU A 62 -19.05 -3.61 -10.62
N THR A 63 -18.98 -4.80 -10.03
CA THR A 63 -19.29 -6.02 -10.79
C THR A 63 -20.17 -6.87 -9.88
N GLY A 64 -21.48 -6.59 -9.94
CA GLY A 64 -22.47 -7.61 -9.62
C GLY A 64 -22.27 -8.77 -10.59
N GLY A 65 -21.90 -9.93 -10.05
CA GLY A 65 -21.81 -11.17 -10.82
C GLY A 65 -23.20 -11.58 -11.34
N PRO A 66 -23.27 -12.34 -12.45
CA PRO A 66 -24.54 -12.71 -13.06
C PRO A 66 -25.22 -13.81 -12.25
N GLY A 67 -26.03 -13.42 -11.26
CA GLY A 67 -27.01 -14.28 -10.59
C GLY A 67 -28.40 -13.86 -11.01
N GLY A 68 -28.94 -14.46 -12.07
CA GLY A 68 -30.30 -14.19 -12.57
C GLY A 68 -31.39 -14.54 -11.53
N PRO A 69 -32.62 -14.03 -11.72
CA PRO A 69 -33.72 -14.33 -10.82
C PRO A 69 -34.11 -15.81 -10.95
N VAL A 70 -34.07 -16.53 -9.84
CA VAL A 70 -34.76 -17.81 -9.67
C VAL A 70 -36.25 -17.50 -9.59
N ALA A 71 -36.98 -18.02 -10.59
CA ALA A 71 -38.44 -18.09 -10.62
C ALA A 71 -38.96 -19.16 -9.65
#